data_AF-A0A4Q3S7L7-F1
#
_entry.id   AF-A0A4Q3S7L7-F1
#
_cell.length_a   1.000
_cell.length_b   1.000
_cell.length_c   1.000
_cell.angle_alpha   90.00
_cell.angle_beta   90.00
_cell.angle_gamma   90.00
#
_symmetry.space_group_name_H-M   'P 1'
#
loop_
_entity.id
_entity.type
_entity.pdbx_description
1 polymer ?
#
loop_
_entity_poly.entity_id
_entity_poly.type
_entity_poly.pdbx_seq_one_letter_code
_entity_poly.pdbx_strand_id
1 'polypeptide(L)'
;MTPTIPVVQLSHAQGLPLPAYETALAAGMDLRAAVADDAPLTLAPMARAMVPTGLSFAVPPGFEAQVRPRSGLAAKAGITCLNTPGTIDADYRG
;
A
#
# COMPACT_ATOMS: atom_id res chain seq x y z
N MET A 1 -18.40 13.91 -3.54
CA MET A 1 -17.39 14.68 -2.79
C MET A 1 -16.05 14.01 -3.02
N THR A 2 -15.00 14.74 -3.37
CA THR A 2 -13.65 14.18 -3.53
C THR A 2 -12.86 14.45 -2.25
N PRO A 3 -12.70 13.46 -1.35
CA PRO A 3 -11.99 13.68 -0.09
C PRO A 3 -10.51 13.98 -0.39
N THR A 4 -9.92 14.86 0.41
CA THR A 4 -8.46 15.06 0.44
C THR A 4 -7.90 14.23 1.59
N ILE A 5 -6.86 13.44 1.32
CA ILE A 5 -6.21 12.58 2.32
C ILE A 5 -4.78 13.12 2.52
N PRO A 6 -4.46 13.71 3.68
CA PRO A 6 -3.09 14.02 4.03
C PRO A 6 -2.23 12.77 4.07
N VAL A 7 -1.03 12.85 3.49
CA VAL A 7 -0.04 11.77 3.48
C VAL A 7 1.31 12.31 3.95
N VAL A 8 1.98 11.54 4.80
CA VAL A 8 3.37 11.77 5.21
C VAL A 8 4.22 10.69 4.57
N GLN A 9 5.24 11.10 3.82
CA GLN A 9 6.26 10.19 3.28
C GLN A 9 7.43 10.11 4.25
N LEU A 10 7.68 8.91 4.77
CA LEU A 10 8.75 8.62 5.71
C LEU A 10 10.11 8.60 5.01
N SER A 11 11.20 8.72 5.78
CA SER A 11 12.57 8.82 5.24
C SER A 11 12.96 7.67 4.31
N HIS A 12 12.55 6.44 4.63
CA HIS A 12 12.86 5.25 3.82
C HIS A 12 12.01 5.10 2.56
N ALA A 13 11.02 5.96 2.34
CA ALA A 13 10.28 6.05 1.08
C ALA A 13 10.72 7.24 0.21
N GLN A 14 11.69 8.05 0.64
CA GLN A 14 12.16 9.18 -0.17
C GLN A 14 12.65 8.70 -1.55
N GLY A 15 12.26 9.43 -2.59
CA GLY A 15 12.55 9.09 -3.98
C GLY A 15 11.52 8.14 -4.63
N LEU A 16 10.66 7.47 -3.84
CA LEU A 16 9.51 6.76 -4.39
C LEU A 16 8.38 7.74 -4.73
N PRO A 17 7.67 7.56 -5.86
CA PRO A 17 6.50 8.37 -6.16
C PRO A 17 5.36 8.03 -5.20
N LEU A 18 4.58 9.05 -4.84
CA LEU A 18 3.34 8.85 -4.08
C LEU A 18 2.35 7.98 -4.89
N PRO A 19 1.46 7.23 -4.23
CA PRO A 19 0.41 6.48 -4.90
C PRO A 19 -0.48 7.42 -5.70
N ALA A 20 -0.82 7.01 -6.92
CA ALA A 20 -1.70 7.75 -7.80
C ALA A 20 -2.57 6.78 -8.60
N TYR A 21 -3.74 7.24 -9.01
CA TYR A 21 -4.58 6.51 -9.95
C TYR A 21 -3.93 6.60 -11.33
N GLU A 22 -3.61 5.44 -11.93
CA GLU A 22 -2.94 5.40 -13.23
C GLU A 22 -3.82 5.88 -14.40
N THR A 23 -5.14 5.75 -14.24
CA THR A 23 -6.12 6.21 -15.23
C THR A 23 -7.31 6.87 -14.55
N ALA A 24 -8.09 7.64 -15.30
CA ALA A 24 -9.29 8.31 -14.80
C ALA A 24 -10.37 7.34 -14.28
N LEU A 25 -10.33 6.06 -14.66
CA LEU A 25 -11.31 5.03 -14.27
C LEU A 25 -10.74 4.01 -13.28
N ALA A 26 -9.50 4.21 -12.82
CA ALA A 26 -8.89 3.28 -11.86
C ALA A 26 -9.61 3.34 -10.52
N ALA A 27 -9.96 2.17 -9.97
CA ALA A 27 -10.62 2.06 -8.67
C ALA A 27 -9.64 2.07 -7.48
N GLY A 28 -8.36 1.81 -7.72
CA GLY A 28 -7.32 1.75 -6.70
C GLY A 28 -6.01 2.37 -7.18
N MET A 29 -5.11 2.60 -6.23
CA MET A 29 -3.76 3.09 -6.46
C MET A 29 -2.77 2.00 -6.05
N ASP A 30 -1.71 1.82 -6.83
CA ASP A 30 -0.66 0.87 -6.48
C ASP A 30 0.21 1.43 -5.35
N LEU A 31 0.44 0.61 -4.31
CA LEU A 31 1.41 0.89 -3.24
C LEU A 31 2.75 0.24 -3.58
N ARG A 32 3.84 0.96 -3.30
CA ARG A 32 5.22 0.50 -3.57
C ARG A 32 5.88 0.02 -2.28
N ALA A 33 6.75 -0.97 -2.40
CA ALA A 33 7.59 -1.42 -1.30
C ALA A 33 8.71 -0.40 -1.08
N ALA A 34 8.80 0.15 0.13
CA ALA A 34 9.86 1.03 0.58
C ALA A 34 10.96 0.23 1.30
N VAL A 35 11.56 -0.70 0.55
CA VAL A 35 12.75 -1.47 0.97
C VAL A 35 13.99 -0.87 0.33
N ALA A 36 15.16 -1.04 0.95
CA ALA A 36 16.41 -0.55 0.37
C ALA A 36 16.76 -1.34 -0.91
N ASP A 37 17.24 -0.63 -1.94
CA ASP A 37 17.53 -1.22 -3.25
C ASP A 37 18.60 -2.32 -3.19
N ASP A 38 19.55 -2.21 -2.26
CA ASP A 38 20.63 -3.17 -2.01
C ASP A 38 20.23 -4.32 -1.06
N ALA A 39 19.03 -4.27 -0.47
CA ALA A 39 18.53 -5.26 0.48
C ALA A 39 17.08 -5.68 0.15
N PRO A 40 16.85 -6.39 -0.96
CA PRO A 40 15.51 -6.84 -1.34
C PRO A 40 14.98 -7.89 -0.37
N LEU A 41 13.66 -7.85 -0.14
CA LEU A 41 12.98 -8.85 0.67
C LEU A 41 12.69 -10.11 -0.16
N THR A 42 13.23 -11.25 0.26
CA THR A 42 12.92 -12.55 -0.35
C THR A 42 11.84 -13.27 0.46
N LEU A 43 10.75 -13.66 -0.20
CA LEU A 43 9.70 -14.48 0.38
C LEU A 43 9.83 -15.92 -0.13
N ALA A 44 10.15 -16.84 0.80
CA ALA A 44 10.07 -18.27 0.52
C ALA A 44 8.60 -18.71 0.37
N PRO A 45 8.32 -19.85 -0.29
CA PRO A 45 6.97 -20.40 -0.35
C PRO A 45 6.33 -20.49 1.04
N MET A 46 5.06 -20.06 1.15
CA MET A 46 4.28 -20.00 2.40
C MET A 46 4.80 -19.03 3.48
N ALA A 47 5.91 -18.33 3.24
CA ALA A 47 6.38 -17.28 4.14
C ALA A 47 5.47 -16.05 4.08
N ARG A 48 5.52 -15.26 5.16
CA ARG A 48 4.80 -13.98 5.29
C ARG A 48 5.74 -12.93 5.82
N ALA A 49 5.58 -11.70 5.37
CA ALA A 49 6.34 -10.56 5.85
C ALA A 49 5.47 -9.31 5.86
N MET A 50 5.80 -8.37 6.74
CA MET A 50 5.29 -7.01 6.68
C MET A 50 6.20 -6.23 5.73
N VAL A 51 5.64 -5.68 4.65
CA VAL A 51 6.39 -4.88 3.67
C VAL A 51 6.05 -3.42 3.88
N PRO A 52 7.02 -2.56 4.26
CA PRO A 52 6.74 -1.15 4.50
C PRO A 52 6.41 -0.43 3.19
N THR A 53 5.46 0.49 3.24
CA THR A 53 5.21 1.47 2.15
C THR A 53 5.97 2.78 2.37
N GLY A 54 6.40 3.03 3.61
CA GLY A 54 6.94 4.30 4.06
C GLY A 54 5.98 5.47 3.92
N LEU A 55 4.66 5.20 3.99
CA LEU A 55 3.61 6.20 3.93
C LEU A 55 2.72 6.09 5.17
N SER A 56 2.40 7.24 5.76
CA SER A 56 1.36 7.37 6.79
C SER A 56 0.21 8.21 6.24
N PHE A 57 -1.03 7.74 6.41
CA PHE A 57 -2.22 8.39 5.88
C PHE A 57 -3.10 8.90 7.01
N ALA A 58 -3.72 10.07 6.80
CA ALA A 58 -4.79 10.57 7.66
C ALA A 58 -6.13 10.49 6.92
N VAL A 59 -6.78 9.33 6.94
CA VAL A 59 -8.08 9.15 6.28
C VAL A 59 -9.13 10.03 6.96
N PRO A 60 -9.95 10.81 6.21
CA PRO A 60 -10.94 11.69 6.81
C PRO A 60 -12.11 10.90 7.43
N PRO A 61 -12.79 11.46 8.45
CA PRO A 61 -13.98 10.84 9.03
C PRO A 61 -15.05 10.49 7.99
N GLY A 62 -15.68 9.33 8.14
CA GLY A 62 -16.70 8.82 7.20
C GLY A 62 -16.12 8.05 6.00
N PHE A 63 -14.81 7.84 5.98
CA PHE A 63 -14.10 7.04 4.96
C PHE A 63 -13.18 6.01 5.64
N GLU A 64 -12.86 4.96 4.89
CA GLU A 64 -11.79 4.02 5.19
C GLU A 64 -10.92 3.88 3.94
N ALA A 65 -9.67 3.44 4.11
CA ALA A 65 -8.88 2.91 3.01
C ALA A 65 -8.80 1.38 3.10
N GLN A 66 -8.81 0.71 1.94
CA GLN A 66 -8.71 -0.74 1.86
C GLN A 66 -7.45 -1.16 1.09
N VAL A 67 -6.60 -1.95 1.75
CA VAL A 67 -5.43 -2.58 1.13
C VAL A 67 -5.86 -3.91 0.52
N ARG A 68 -5.73 -4.03 -0.81
CA ARG A 68 -6.17 -5.19 -1.58
C ARG A 68 -5.01 -5.79 -2.42
N PRO A 69 -5.03 -7.09 -2.72
CA PRO A 69 -4.03 -7.74 -3.56
C PRO A 69 -4.04 -7.22 -5.00
N ARG A 70 -2.87 -7.18 -5.64
CA ARG A 70 -2.76 -7.00 -7.09
C ARG A 70 -3.00 -8.33 -7.79
N SER A 71 -4.02 -8.39 -8.65
CA SER A 71 -4.43 -9.62 -9.35
C SER A 71 -3.30 -10.29 -10.14
N GLY A 72 -2.43 -9.49 -10.77
CA GLY A 72 -1.28 -9.99 -11.52
C GLY A 72 -0.26 -10.75 -10.67
N LEU A 73 0.04 -10.26 -9.45
CA LEU A 73 0.97 -10.93 -8.53
C LEU A 73 0.33 -12.20 -7.94
N ALA A 74 -0.97 -12.15 -7.63
CA ALA A 74 -1.71 -13.31 -7.16
C ALA A 74 -1.73 -14.43 -8.20
N ALA A 75 -2.06 -14.13 -9.46
CA ALA A 75 -2.17 -15.13 -10.53
C ALA A 75 -0.83 -15.71 -10.96
N LYS A 76 0.24 -14.89 -11.01
CA LYS A 76 1.54 -15.31 -11.56
C LYS A 76 2.49 -15.89 -10.51
N ALA A 77 2.38 -15.44 -9.26
CA ALA A 77 3.36 -15.74 -8.21
C ALA A 77 2.71 -16.21 -6.90
N GLY A 78 1.38 -16.32 -6.81
CA GLY A 78 0.69 -16.72 -5.58
C GLY A 78 0.82 -15.71 -4.43
N ILE A 79 1.21 -14.46 -4.73
CA ILE A 79 1.41 -13.42 -3.71
C ILE A 79 0.09 -12.69 -3.44
N THR A 80 -0.28 -12.57 -2.17
CA THR A 80 -1.50 -11.91 -1.72
C THR A 80 -1.28 -11.11 -0.43
N CYS A 81 -2.22 -10.23 -0.10
CA CYS A 81 -2.33 -9.63 1.22
C CYS A 81 -3.13 -10.58 2.12
N LEU A 82 -2.49 -11.17 3.13
CA LEU A 82 -3.12 -12.20 3.98
C LEU A 82 -4.39 -11.70 4.69
N ASN A 83 -4.43 -10.41 5.06
CA ASN A 83 -5.54 -9.76 5.75
C ASN A 83 -6.50 -9.03 4.79
N THR A 84 -6.57 -9.40 3.50
CA THR A 84 -7.39 -8.67 2.53
C THR A 84 -8.91 -8.77 2.81
N PRO A 85 -9.70 -7.69 2.61
CA PRO A 85 -9.23 -6.30 2.47
C PRO A 85 -8.70 -5.80 3.82
N GLY A 86 -7.46 -5.28 3.83
CA GLY A 86 -6.88 -4.70 5.04
C GLY A 86 -7.46 -3.31 5.28
N THR A 87 -8.18 -3.12 6.38
CA THR A 87 -8.83 -1.85 6.72
C THR A 87 -7.84 -0.87 7.34
N ILE A 88 -7.86 0.37 6.86
CA ILE A 88 -7.20 1.53 7.47
C ILE A 88 -8.30 2.52 7.87
N ASP A 89 -8.54 2.61 9.16
CA ASP A 89 -9.57 3.46 9.75
C ASP A 89 -9.18 4.94 9.75
N ALA A 90 -10.18 5.82 9.89
CA ALA A 90 -10.00 7.28 9.91
C ALA A 90 -9.16 7.79 11.09
N ASP A 91 -8.97 7.01 12.15
CA ASP A 91 -8.16 7.35 13.32
C ASP A 91 -6.74 6.74 13.30
N TYR A 92 -6.42 5.90 12.31
CA TYR A 92 -5.09 5.31 12.17
C TYR A 92 -4.07 6.33 11.63
N ARG A 93 -2.90 6.43 12.27
CA ARG A 93 -1.81 7.37 11.90
C ARG A 93 -0.42 6.72 11.90
N GLY A 94 -0.37 5.39 11.86
CA GLY A 94 0.89 4.66 11.75
C GLY A 94 1.47 4.66 10.35
#